data_AF-A0A4U5JIH7-F1
#
_entry.id   AF-A0A4U5JIH7-F1
#
_cell.length_a   1.000
_cell.length_b   1.000
_cell.length_c   1.000
_cell.angle_alpha   90.00
_cell.angle_beta   90.00
_cell.angle_gamma   90.00
#
_symmetry.space_group_name_H-M   'P 1'
#
loop_
_entity.id
_entity.type
_entity.pdbx_description
1 polymer ?
#
loop_
_entity_poly.entity_id
_entity_poly.type
_entity_poly.pdbx_seq_one_letter_code
_entity_poly.pdbx_strand_id
1 'polypeptide(L)'
;MSDTPDTTEEPESPEVDTDRTVIREGRNFETEYRLDAREAGEFLIRLGEQLRDGDELRLVTDEWELPFAFGEPIELEIDFEGVDEPELEIELELPGRTDETAPDVR
;
A
#
# COMPACT_ATOMS: atom_id res chain seq x y z
N MET A 1 20.66 -47.50 -24.10
CA MET A 1 19.44 -46.69 -24.31
C MET A 1 18.72 -46.59 -22.98
N SER A 2 18.85 -45.44 -22.32
CA SER A 2 17.99 -44.98 -21.23
C SER A 2 18.10 -43.46 -21.24
N ASP A 3 17.26 -42.83 -22.04
CA ASP A 3 16.98 -41.40 -21.96
C ASP A 3 16.01 -41.21 -20.80
N THR A 4 16.40 -40.41 -19.81
CA THR A 4 15.49 -39.85 -18.81
C THR A 4 15.29 -38.38 -19.19
N PRO A 5 14.08 -37.91 -19.50
CA PRO A 5 13.85 -36.48 -19.67
C PRO A 5 13.88 -35.83 -18.28
N ASP A 6 14.79 -34.89 -18.13
CA ASP A 6 14.84 -33.93 -17.02
C ASP A 6 13.73 -32.91 -17.29
N THR A 7 12.57 -33.09 -16.64
CA THR A 7 11.52 -32.07 -16.63
C THR A 7 11.90 -31.03 -15.60
N THR A 8 12.52 -29.95 -16.06
CA THR A 8 12.65 -28.70 -15.30
C THR A 8 11.24 -28.13 -15.09
N GLU A 9 10.72 -28.22 -13.87
CA GLU A 9 9.59 -27.39 -13.45
C GLU A 9 10.06 -25.93 -13.41
N GLU A 10 9.65 -25.15 -14.41
CA GLU A 10 9.76 -23.70 -14.42
C GLU A 10 8.85 -23.17 -13.30
N PRO A 11 9.30 -22.24 -12.44
CA PRO A 11 8.45 -21.74 -11.37
C PRO A 11 7.27 -20.99 -12.00
N GLU A 12 6.07 -21.46 -11.70
CA GLU A 12 4.83 -20.77 -12.04
C GLU A 12 4.90 -19.37 -11.42
N SER A 13 5.06 -18.36 -12.30
CA SER A 13 4.92 -16.97 -11.91
C SER A 13 3.53 -16.80 -11.33
N PRO A 14 3.34 -16.16 -10.17
CA PRO A 14 2.00 -16.02 -9.60
C PRO A 14 1.13 -15.28 -10.63
N GLU A 15 0.09 -15.96 -11.11
CA GLU A 15 -0.89 -15.36 -12.00
C GLU A 15 -1.51 -14.17 -11.26
N VAL A 16 -1.16 -12.97 -11.70
CA VAL A 16 -1.70 -11.74 -11.11
C VAL A 16 -3.16 -11.70 -11.52
N ASP A 17 -4.05 -12.06 -10.60
CA ASP A 17 -5.50 -12.04 -10.82
C ASP A 17 -5.92 -10.66 -11.37
N THR A 18 -6.29 -10.63 -12.65
CA THR A 18 -6.54 -9.41 -13.43
C THR A 18 -7.94 -8.83 -13.22
N ASP A 19 -8.79 -9.46 -12.40
CA ASP A 19 -10.19 -9.04 -12.21
C ASP A 19 -10.39 -7.99 -11.09
N ARG A 20 -9.32 -7.56 -10.40
CA ARG A 20 -9.42 -6.57 -9.32
C ARG A 20 -9.88 -5.20 -9.82
N THR A 21 -10.71 -4.54 -9.01
CA THR A 21 -11.08 -3.14 -9.25
C THR A 21 -9.92 -2.22 -8.90
N VAL A 22 -9.41 -1.48 -9.89
CA VAL A 22 -8.38 -0.45 -9.64
C VAL A 22 -9.04 0.83 -9.14
N ILE A 23 -8.70 1.21 -7.90
CA ILE A 23 -9.05 2.52 -7.32
C ILE A 23 -8.18 3.58 -7.99
N ARG A 24 -8.80 4.61 -8.57
CA ARG A 24 -8.14 5.67 -9.34
C ARG A 24 -8.37 7.03 -8.69
N GLU A 25 -7.44 7.94 -8.96
CA GLU A 25 -7.54 9.36 -8.57
C GLU A 25 -8.87 10.00 -9.02
N GLY A 26 -9.35 10.97 -8.22
CA GLY A 26 -10.56 11.73 -8.51
C GLY A 26 -11.88 11.08 -8.06
N ARG A 27 -11.83 9.95 -7.36
CA ARG A 27 -12.97 9.38 -6.62
C ARG A 27 -12.61 9.21 -5.16
N ASN A 28 -13.52 9.59 -4.26
CA ASN A 28 -13.35 9.30 -2.83
C ASN A 28 -13.45 7.79 -2.63
N PHE A 29 -12.52 7.24 -1.86
CA PHE A 29 -12.51 5.85 -1.42
C PHE A 29 -12.20 5.83 0.07
N GLU A 30 -13.01 5.11 0.83
CA GLU A 30 -12.85 4.95 2.28
C GLU A 30 -13.28 3.54 2.65
N THR A 31 -12.49 2.87 3.50
CA THR A 31 -12.82 1.57 4.07
C THR A 31 -12.17 1.45 5.46
N GLU A 32 -12.90 0.86 6.40
CA GLU A 32 -12.44 0.66 7.79
C GLU A 32 -12.34 -0.84 8.07
N TYR A 33 -11.22 -1.26 8.68
CA TYR A 33 -10.99 -2.64 9.11
C TYR A 33 -10.88 -2.72 10.63
N ARG A 34 -11.55 -3.71 11.24
CA ARG A 34 -11.35 -4.09 12.65
C ARG A 34 -10.45 -5.30 12.69
N LEU A 35 -9.15 -5.07 12.86
CA LEU A 35 -8.11 -6.10 12.83
C LEU A 35 -7.67 -6.49 14.24
N ASP A 36 -7.10 -7.69 14.36
CA ASP A 36 -6.33 -8.01 15.55
C ASP A 36 -4.92 -7.35 15.52
N ALA A 37 -4.25 -7.33 16.67
CA ALA A 37 -2.95 -6.67 16.82
C ALA A 37 -1.84 -7.26 15.93
N ARG A 38 -1.93 -8.56 15.59
CA ARG A 38 -0.96 -9.21 14.72
C ARG A 38 -1.14 -8.73 13.30
N GLU A 39 -2.36 -8.78 12.78
CA GLU A 39 -2.68 -8.36 11.41
C GLU A 39 -2.36 -6.87 11.21
N ALA A 40 -2.73 -6.02 12.17
CA ALA A 40 -2.36 -4.61 12.15
C ALA A 40 -0.84 -4.40 12.15
N GLY A 41 -0.10 -5.14 12.98
CA GLY A 41 1.37 -5.09 13.00
C GLY A 41 2.02 -5.52 11.68
N GLU A 42 1.55 -6.61 11.09
CA GLU A 42 2.03 -7.10 9.79
C GLU A 42 1.72 -6.13 8.65
N PHE A 43 0.59 -5.43 8.71
CA PHE A 43 0.27 -4.33 7.79
C PHE A 43 1.25 -3.17 7.96
N LEU A 44 1.47 -2.70 9.18
CA LEU A 44 2.35 -1.55 9.47
C LEU A 44 3.81 -1.82 9.09
N ILE A 45 4.29 -3.06 9.24
CA ILE A 45 5.63 -3.45 8.77
C ILE A 45 5.74 -3.27 7.25
N ARG A 46 4.80 -3.84 6.49
CA ARG A 46 4.82 -3.75 5.01
C ARG A 46 4.62 -2.33 4.50
N LEU A 47 3.77 -1.54 5.19
CA LEU A 47 3.61 -0.12 4.91
C LEU A 47 4.94 0.61 5.13
N GLY A 48 5.58 0.41 6.29
CA GLY A 48 6.86 1.03 6.62
C GLY A 48 8.00 0.64 5.67
N GLU A 49 8.03 -0.61 5.20
CA GLU A 49 9.00 -1.05 4.19
C GLU A 49 8.81 -0.30 2.86
N GLN A 50 7.57 -0.16 2.36
CA GLN A 50 7.31 0.59 1.13
C GLN A 50 7.62 2.08 1.29
N LEU A 51 7.24 2.70 2.41
CA LEU A 51 7.57 4.10 2.71
C LEU A 51 9.09 4.37 2.79
N ARG A 52 9.86 3.38 3.26
CA ARG A 52 11.33 3.49 3.36
C ARG A 52 12.01 3.34 2.00
N ASP A 53 11.52 2.42 1.18
CA ASP A 53 12.24 1.92 0.01
C ASP A 53 11.83 2.60 -1.31
N GLY A 54 10.76 3.39 -1.32
CA GLY A 54 10.28 4.08 -2.52
C GLY A 54 9.37 5.28 -2.23
N ASP A 55 8.72 5.76 -3.28
CA ASP A 55 7.77 6.88 -3.29
C ASP A 55 6.39 6.47 -3.84
N GLU A 56 6.12 5.17 -3.89
CA GLU A 56 4.85 4.57 -4.30
C GLU A 56 4.38 3.55 -3.27
N LEU A 57 3.08 3.59 -2.94
CA LEU A 57 2.38 2.57 -2.17
C LEU A 57 1.45 1.78 -3.08
N ARG A 58 1.35 0.47 -2.83
CA ARG A 58 0.32 -0.38 -3.43
C ARG A 58 -0.40 -1.18 -2.36
N LEU A 59 -1.67 -0.85 -2.14
CA LEU A 59 -2.58 -1.60 -1.29
C LEU A 59 -3.40 -2.56 -2.15
N VAL A 60 -3.48 -3.83 -1.75
CA VAL A 60 -4.14 -4.87 -2.55
C VAL A 60 -4.98 -5.76 -1.65
N THR A 61 -6.20 -6.04 -2.09
CA THR A 61 -7.10 -7.06 -1.56
C THR A 61 -7.48 -8.03 -2.70
N ASP A 62 -8.35 -8.99 -2.41
CA ASP A 62 -8.91 -9.85 -3.46
C ASP A 62 -9.87 -9.08 -4.39
N GLU A 63 -10.45 -7.97 -3.92
CA GLU A 63 -11.48 -7.23 -4.65
C GLU A 63 -10.92 -6.01 -5.39
N TRP A 64 -9.91 -5.36 -4.82
CA TRP A 64 -9.40 -4.09 -5.33
C TRP A 64 -7.89 -3.92 -5.15
N GLU A 65 -7.34 -3.02 -5.95
CA GLU A 65 -5.99 -2.49 -5.75
C GLU A 65 -6.00 -0.96 -5.78
N LEU A 66 -5.14 -0.35 -4.97
CA LEU A 66 -4.96 1.09 -4.85
C LEU A 66 -3.45 1.39 -4.98
N PRO A 67 -2.99 1.79 -6.17
CA PRO A 67 -1.68 2.41 -6.35
C PRO A 67 -1.73 3.89 -5.95
N PHE A 68 -0.75 4.36 -5.19
CA PHE A 68 -0.65 5.75 -4.76
C PHE A 68 0.81 6.22 -4.75
N ALA A 69 1.14 7.16 -5.64
CA ALA A 69 2.44 7.84 -5.60
C ALA A 69 2.37 8.99 -4.60
N PHE A 70 3.24 8.98 -3.59
CA PHE A 70 3.25 9.99 -2.54
C PHE A 70 4.45 10.93 -2.66
N GLY A 71 4.29 12.14 -2.13
CA GLY A 71 5.32 13.17 -2.06
C GLY A 71 5.74 13.45 -0.61
N GLU A 72 6.55 14.50 -0.47
CA GLU A 72 7.06 14.98 0.82
C GLU A 72 6.63 16.44 1.08
N PRO A 73 6.49 16.87 2.36
CA PRO A 73 6.67 16.08 3.57
C PRO A 73 5.47 15.18 3.89
N ILE A 74 5.73 14.07 4.57
CA ILE A 74 4.71 13.20 5.16
C ILE A 74 4.35 13.73 6.54
N GLU A 75 3.06 13.77 6.88
CA GLU A 75 2.59 14.15 8.21
C GLU A 75 2.32 12.89 9.06
N LEU A 76 2.77 12.90 10.31
CA LEU A 76 2.54 11.83 11.29
C LEU A 76 2.04 12.47 12.58
N GLU A 77 0.83 12.12 12.98
CA GLU A 77 0.19 12.56 14.21
C GLU A 77 0.12 11.40 15.22
N ILE A 78 0.36 11.71 16.49
CA ILE A 78 0.22 10.78 17.61
C ILE A 78 -0.61 11.50 18.66
N ASP A 79 -1.82 11.00 18.89
CA ASP A 79 -2.70 11.53 19.93
C ASP A 79 -2.99 10.46 20.99
N PHE A 80 -3.04 10.89 22.25
CA PHE A 80 -3.33 10.02 23.39
C PHE A 80 -4.35 10.69 24.30
N GLU A 81 -5.55 10.12 24.31
CA GLU A 81 -6.62 10.48 25.24
C GLU A 81 -6.57 9.54 26.46
N GLY A 82 -6.37 10.09 27.66
CA GLY A 82 -6.06 9.28 28.85
C GLY A 82 -7.10 9.25 29.96
N VAL A 83 -8.25 9.91 29.78
CA VAL A 83 -9.28 10.06 30.83
C VAL A 83 -10.43 9.11 30.54
N ASP A 84 -10.86 8.36 31.56
CA ASP A 84 -11.92 7.35 31.54
C ASP A 84 -11.63 6.11 30.67
N GLU A 85 -11.45 6.28 29.37
CA GLU A 85 -11.16 5.22 28.40
C GLU A 85 -9.89 5.61 27.62
N PRO A 86 -8.73 4.99 27.91
CA PRO A 86 -7.49 5.41 27.28
C PRO A 86 -7.44 4.98 25.82
N GLU A 87 -7.22 5.93 24.92
CA GLU A 87 -7.14 5.73 23.47
C GLU A 87 -5.81 6.28 22.95
N LEU A 88 -5.19 5.55 22.02
CA LEU A 88 -3.98 5.96 21.31
C LEU A 88 -4.28 5.94 19.83
N GLU A 89 -4.15 7.09 19.20
CA GLU A 89 -4.32 7.28 17.77
C GLU A 89 -2.96 7.58 17.14
N ILE A 90 -2.71 6.96 15.98
CA ILE A 90 -1.52 7.19 15.17
C ILE A 90 -2.02 7.38 13.73
N GLU A 91 -1.93 8.60 13.23
CA GLU A 91 -2.41 8.95 11.89
C GLU A 91 -1.23 9.32 10.99
N LEU A 92 -1.32 8.92 9.72
CA LEU A 92 -0.32 9.18 8.68
C LEU A 92 -1.01 9.81 7.47
N GLU A 93 -0.62 11.03 7.10
CA GLU A 93 -1.10 11.70 5.89
C GLU A 93 0.02 11.76 4.84
N LEU A 94 -0.27 11.22 3.66
CA LEU A 94 0.65 11.16 2.52
C LEU A 94 0.14 12.11 1.42
N PRO A 95 0.84 13.22 1.12
CA PRO A 95 0.45 14.06 0.00
C PRO A 95 0.65 13.29 -1.30
N GLY A 96 -0.28 13.41 -2.25
CA GLY A 96 -0.09 12.84 -3.58
C GLY A 96 1.07 13.52 -4.32
N ARG A 97 1.92 12.73 -4.98
CA ARG A 97 2.92 13.28 -5.89
C ARG A 97 2.22 13.82 -7.13
N THR A 98 2.70 14.95 -7.66
CA THR A 98 2.33 15.41 -8.99
C THR A 98 3.52 15.25 -9.95
N ASP A 99 3.27 14.69 -11.12
CA ASP A 99 4.22 14.67 -12.24
C ASP A 99 4.09 15.94 -13.11
N GLU A 100 3.29 16.91 -12.69
CA GLU A 100 3.07 18.15 -13.42
C GLU A 100 4.32 19.04 -13.40
N THR A 101 4.83 19.34 -14.58
CA THR A 101 5.87 20.35 -14.77
C THR A 101 5.24 21.72 -14.96
N ALA A 102 5.84 22.75 -14.36
CA ALA A 102 5.39 24.13 -14.57
C ALA A 102 5.40 24.49 -16.07
N PRO A 103 4.42 25.27 -16.56
CA PRO A 103 4.43 25.75 -17.94
C PRO A 103 5.58 26.73 -18.17
N ASP A 104 6.12 26.77 -19.40
CA ASP A 104 7.09 27.78 -19.78
C ASP A 104 6.50 29.20 -19.70
N VAL A 105 7.20 30.12 -19.04
CA VAL A 105 6.89 31.56 -19.07
C VAL A 105 7.60 32.19 -20.28
N ARG A 106 6.83 32.85 -21.16
CA ARG A 106 7.35 33.62 -22.30
C ARG A 106 7.03 35.10 -22.18
#